data_AF-A0A0R3PMR0-F1
#
_entry.id   AF-A0A0R3PMR0-F1
#
_cell.length_a   1.000
_cell.length_b   1.000
_cell.length_c   1.000
_cell.angle_alpha   90.00
_cell.angle_beta   90.00
_cell.angle_gamma   90.00
#
_symmetry.space_group_name_H-M   'P 1'
#
loop_
_entity.id
_entity.type
_entity.pdbx_description
1 polymer ?
#
loop_
_entity_poly.entity_id
_entity_poly.type
_entity_poly.pdbx_seq_one_letter_code
_entity_poly.pdbx_strand_id
1 'polypeptide(L)'
;MGAWCFRSAKVHGGGVKASCNSEPDIEAAIIGSVLVFANPNSGSGKAMRTFRERVEPQLRKNHIEFELIITITFVRGFTSFFLFLIFFLFHRSVILDGSNHAKSVIRSHNDLGKFNGIVILSGDGLVSEVLNGLFEREDRTSIVPSMPIGVVPCGSGNGLLSSLFFSQNEPLVNPKFTNRAIEVCCSPESRAQPVNLLHVQTDKENIAAFLSIGWGLIADIGEYTEDK
;
A
#
# COMPACT_ATOMS: atom_id res chain seq x y z
N MET A 1 -24.39 -9.23 -2.54
CA MET A 1 -23.74 -10.55 -2.63
C MET A 1 -22.75 -10.51 -3.77
N GLY A 2 -21.46 -10.49 -3.48
CA GLY A 2 -20.39 -10.52 -4.48
C GLY A 2 -19.15 -11.07 -3.79
N ALA A 3 -18.83 -12.32 -4.05
CA ALA A 3 -17.68 -12.99 -3.49
C ALA A 3 -16.43 -12.49 -4.23
N TRP A 4 -15.51 -11.85 -3.50
CA TRP A 4 -14.12 -11.75 -3.93
C TRP A 4 -13.39 -12.96 -3.36
N CYS A 5 -13.04 -13.87 -4.26
CA CYS A 5 -11.99 -14.86 -4.09
C CYS A 5 -10.76 -14.26 -4.78
N PHE A 6 -9.55 -14.51 -4.25
CA PHE A 6 -8.32 -14.30 -5.02
C PHE A 6 -8.57 -14.79 -6.44
N ARG A 7 -8.32 -13.94 -7.45
CA ARG A 7 -8.37 -14.40 -8.85
C ARG A 7 -7.45 -15.60 -8.92
N SER A 8 -8.04 -16.79 -9.04
CA SER A 8 -7.31 -18.04 -9.17
C SER A 8 -6.31 -17.85 -10.30
N ALA A 9 -5.04 -18.13 -10.01
CA ALA A 9 -3.94 -18.00 -10.95
C ALA A 9 -4.33 -18.64 -12.28
N LYS A 10 -4.21 -17.89 -13.38
CA LYS A 10 -4.53 -18.37 -14.72
C LYS A 10 -3.42 -19.34 -15.16
N VAL A 11 -3.52 -20.60 -14.74
CA VAL A 11 -2.62 -21.68 -15.17
C VAL A 11 -2.85 -21.92 -16.65
N HIS A 12 -1.90 -21.53 -17.50
CA HIS A 12 -1.91 -21.87 -18.93
C HIS A 12 -1.51 -23.34 -19.07
N GLY A 13 -2.51 -24.21 -19.22
CA GLY A 13 -2.31 -25.64 -19.42
C GLY A 13 -1.79 -25.96 -20.81
N GLY A 14 -0.49 -26.25 -20.92
CA GLY A 14 0.10 -27.03 -22.01
C GLY A 14 0.33 -28.46 -21.53
N GLY A 15 -0.40 -29.42 -22.07
CA GLY A 15 -0.32 -30.82 -21.66
C GLY A 15 0.93 -31.52 -22.19
N VAL A 16 1.69 -32.17 -21.30
CA VAL A 16 2.59 -33.29 -21.61
C VAL A 16 2.51 -34.29 -20.45
N LYS A 17 2.25 -35.57 -20.75
CA LYS A 17 2.35 -36.69 -19.80
C LYS A 17 3.75 -37.31 -19.90
N ALA A 18 4.45 -37.49 -18.78
CA ALA A 18 5.46 -38.55 -18.61
C ALA A 18 5.78 -38.84 -17.12
N SER A 19 5.48 -40.08 -16.74
CA SER A 19 6.11 -41.04 -15.80
C SER A 19 7.12 -40.62 -14.70
N CYS A 20 6.75 -41.00 -13.47
CA CYS A 20 7.50 -41.55 -12.31
C CYS A 20 8.75 -40.87 -11.68
N ASN A 21 8.62 -40.72 -10.36
CA ASN A 21 9.62 -40.85 -9.28
C ASN A 21 10.57 -39.67 -8.97
N SER A 22 10.02 -38.71 -8.25
CA SER A 22 10.46 -38.21 -6.93
C SER A 22 9.34 -37.29 -6.46
N GLU A 23 8.89 -37.34 -5.20
CA GLU A 23 8.04 -36.26 -4.69
C GLU A 23 8.90 -34.98 -4.75
N PRO A 24 8.58 -34.01 -5.61
CA PRO A 24 9.26 -32.74 -5.54
C PRO A 24 8.78 -32.08 -4.24
N ASP A 25 9.69 -31.53 -3.45
CA ASP A 25 9.32 -30.51 -2.47
C ASP A 25 8.42 -29.51 -3.20
N ILE A 26 7.10 -29.56 -2.94
CA ILE A 26 6.15 -28.68 -3.62
C ILE A 26 6.48 -27.29 -3.12
N GLU A 27 7.32 -26.59 -3.89
CA GLU A 27 7.57 -25.17 -3.73
C GLU A 27 6.20 -24.52 -3.73
N ALA A 28 5.75 -24.12 -2.54
CA ALA A 28 4.35 -23.79 -2.31
C ALA A 28 3.92 -22.71 -3.30
N ALA A 29 2.92 -23.03 -4.13
CA ALA A 29 2.53 -22.21 -5.26
C ALA A 29 2.17 -20.79 -4.80
N ILE A 30 2.70 -19.79 -5.50
CA ILE A 30 2.40 -18.38 -5.25
C ILE A 30 0.89 -18.16 -5.37
N ILE A 31 0.30 -17.61 -4.31
CA ILE A 31 -1.16 -17.39 -4.19
C ILE A 31 -1.55 -16.03 -4.79
N GLY A 32 -0.64 -15.06 -4.77
CA GLY A 32 -0.89 -13.74 -5.33
C GLY A 32 0.32 -12.82 -5.24
N SER A 33 0.16 -11.58 -5.69
CA SER A 33 1.17 -10.53 -5.57
C SER A 33 0.57 -9.20 -5.11
N VAL A 34 1.33 -8.42 -4.35
CA VAL A 34 0.93 -7.08 -3.89
C VAL A 34 1.99 -6.03 -4.19
N LEU A 35 1.55 -4.80 -4.45
CA LEU A 35 2.45 -3.65 -4.56
C LEU A 35 2.53 -2.95 -3.21
N VAL A 36 3.71 -2.85 -2.63
CA VAL A 36 3.91 -2.32 -1.28
C VAL A 36 4.54 -0.93 -1.37
N PHE A 37 3.86 0.08 -0.83
CA PHE A 37 4.44 1.41 -0.63
C PHE A 37 4.86 1.58 0.82
N ALA A 38 6.11 1.95 1.05
CA ALA A 38 6.61 2.29 2.37
C ALA A 38 7.34 3.63 2.32
N ASN A 39 6.94 4.54 3.21
CA ASN A 39 7.70 5.76 3.44
C ASN A 39 8.60 5.54 4.66
N PRO A 40 9.93 5.48 4.50
CA PRO A 40 10.86 5.20 5.58
C PRO A 40 10.84 6.28 6.67
N ASN A 41 10.43 7.50 6.34
CA ASN A 41 10.34 8.64 7.26
C ASN A 41 8.92 8.83 7.83
N SER A 42 7.95 7.98 7.48
CA SER A 42 6.61 8.09 8.08
C SER A 42 6.62 7.82 9.58
N GLY A 43 5.99 8.74 10.33
CA GLY A 43 5.92 8.68 11.79
C GLY A 43 7.32 8.66 12.42
N SER A 44 7.50 7.81 13.43
CA SER A 44 8.78 7.65 14.15
C SER A 44 9.80 6.75 13.42
N GLY A 45 9.83 6.76 12.08
CA GLY A 45 10.73 5.93 11.26
C GLY A 45 10.48 4.41 11.34
N LYS A 46 9.26 4.00 11.71
CA LYS A 46 8.91 2.60 11.99
C LYS A 46 8.48 1.79 10.77
N ALA A 47 8.20 2.43 9.64
CA ALA A 47 7.62 1.76 8.46
C ALA A 47 8.53 0.63 7.94
N MET A 48 9.82 0.89 7.70
CA MET A 48 10.73 -0.14 7.19
C MET A 48 11.02 -1.25 8.20
N ARG A 49 11.07 -0.90 9.49
CA ARG A 49 11.23 -1.90 10.55
C ARG A 49 9.99 -2.81 10.61
N THR A 50 8.80 -2.22 10.58
CA THR A 50 7.52 -2.93 10.57
C THR A 50 7.38 -3.80 9.32
N PHE A 51 7.84 -3.29 8.17
CA PHE A 51 7.88 -4.06 6.94
C PHE A 51 8.73 -5.33 7.11
N ARG A 52 10.03 -5.17 7.43
CA ARG A 52 11.00 -6.27 7.51
C ARG A 52 10.69 -7.27 8.63
N GLU A 53 10.30 -6.78 9.81
CA GLU A 53 10.09 -7.62 10.99
C GLU A 53 8.70 -8.29 10.99
N ARG A 54 7.72 -7.74 10.27
CA ARG A 54 6.31 -8.14 10.46
C ARG A 54 5.50 -8.35 9.18
N VAL A 55 5.57 -7.45 8.20
CA VAL A 55 4.78 -7.56 6.96
C VAL A 55 5.41 -8.55 6.00
N GLU A 56 6.70 -8.38 5.67
CA GLU A 56 7.43 -9.27 4.76
C GLU A 56 7.37 -10.74 5.21
N PRO A 57 7.62 -11.09 6.49
CA PRO A 57 7.50 -12.47 6.94
C PRO A 57 6.09 -13.05 6.76
N GLN A 58 5.04 -12.24 6.96
CA GLN A 58 3.66 -12.70 6.78
C GLN A 58 3.28 -12.87 5.32
N LEU A 59 3.68 -11.96 4.44
CA LEU A 59 3.47 -12.11 3.00
C LEU A 59 4.17 -13.37 2.48
N ARG A 60 5.44 -13.59 2.86
CA ARG A 60 6.19 -14.80 2.49
C ARG A 60 5.54 -16.07 3.05
N LYS A 61 5.13 -16.05 4.33
CA LYS A 61 4.42 -17.17 4.96
C LYS A 61 3.13 -17.54 4.24
N ASN A 62 2.42 -16.53 3.72
CA ASN A 62 1.17 -16.72 3.01
C ASN A 62 1.37 -16.89 1.49
N HIS A 63 2.61 -17.11 1.02
CA HIS A 63 2.96 -17.30 -0.38
C HIS A 63 2.47 -16.15 -1.29
N ILE A 64 2.52 -14.92 -0.76
CA ILE A 64 2.19 -13.69 -1.48
C ILE A 64 3.50 -13.01 -1.88
N GLU A 65 3.73 -12.87 -3.18
CA GLU A 65 4.82 -12.07 -3.70
C GLU A 65 4.58 -10.58 -3.49
N PHE A 66 5.64 -9.79 -3.46
CA PHE A 66 5.50 -8.35 -3.38
C PHE A 66 6.57 -7.62 -4.18
N GLU A 67 6.19 -6.43 -4.65
CA GLU A 67 7.12 -5.42 -5.16
C GLU A 67 7.13 -4.25 -4.16
N LEU A 68 8.30 -3.84 -3.69
CA LEU A 68 8.43 -2.79 -2.68
C LEU A 68 8.86 -1.46 -3.32
N ILE A 69 8.06 -0.42 -3.13
CA ILE A 69 8.36 0.97 -3.49
C ILE A 69 8.64 1.76 -2.22
N ILE A 70 9.80 2.40 -2.18
CA ILE A 70 10.23 3.22 -1.04
C ILE A 70 10.12 4.69 -1.44
N THR A 71 9.25 5.43 -0.77
CA THR A 71 9.02 6.86 -1.05
C THR A 71 9.81 7.70 -0.05
N ILE A 72 10.91 8.32 -0.46
CA ILE A 72 11.74 9.12 0.45
C ILE A 72 11.34 10.59 0.31
N THR A 73 10.98 11.22 1.42
CA THR A 73 10.85 12.68 1.49
C THR A 73 12.11 13.24 2.15
N PHE A 74 12.95 13.93 1.39
CA PHE A 74 14.13 14.57 1.94
C PHE A 74 13.77 15.82 2.74
N VAL A 75 14.03 15.79 4.04
CA VAL A 75 14.15 17.02 4.84
C VAL A 75 15.50 17.65 4.44
N ARG A 76 15.51 18.92 4.00
CA ARG A 76 16.72 19.63 3.55
C ARG A 76 17.87 19.43 4.54
N GLY A 77 18.92 18.70 4.16
CA GLY A 77 20.17 18.59 4.95
C GLY A 77 20.89 17.23 4.97
N PHE A 78 20.25 16.13 4.56
CA PHE A 78 20.95 14.84 4.45
C PHE A 78 21.62 14.68 3.07
N THR A 79 22.74 13.94 2.99
CA THR A 79 23.55 13.82 1.77
C THR A 79 23.28 12.52 1.00
N SER A 80 23.63 12.54 -0.30
CA SER A 80 23.52 11.47 -1.31
C SER A 80 23.99 10.06 -0.88
N PHE A 81 24.84 9.94 0.14
CA PHE A 81 25.37 8.67 0.63
C PHE A 81 24.30 7.76 1.26
N PHE A 82 23.29 8.33 1.92
CA PHE A 82 22.22 7.54 2.55
C PHE A 82 21.33 6.83 1.54
N LEU A 83 21.10 7.44 0.37
CA LEU A 83 20.32 6.87 -0.73
C LEU A 83 21.00 5.61 -1.31
N PHE A 84 22.32 5.65 -1.44
CA PHE A 84 23.13 4.56 -1.98
C PHE A 84 23.10 3.32 -1.06
N LEU A 85 23.08 3.54 0.26
CA LEU A 85 22.99 2.47 1.25
C LEU A 85 21.61 1.78 1.23
N ILE A 86 20.52 2.54 1.05
CA ILE A 86 19.16 1.99 0.94
C ILE A 86 19.06 1.14 -0.34
N PHE A 87 19.57 1.62 -1.47
CA PHE A 87 19.54 0.86 -2.73
C PHE A 87 20.25 -0.50 -2.62
N PHE A 88 21.40 -0.54 -1.91
CA PHE A 88 22.15 -1.79 -1.72
C PHE A 88 21.45 -2.75 -0.72
N LEU A 89 20.72 -2.22 0.26
CA LEU A 89 20.02 -3.00 1.29
C LEU A 89 18.68 -3.59 0.82
N PHE A 90 18.12 -3.12 -0.30
CA PHE A 90 16.81 -3.55 -0.80
C PHE A 90 16.93 -4.00 -2.26
N HIS A 91 17.20 -5.29 -2.47
CA HIS A 91 17.11 -5.88 -3.79
C HIS A 91 15.66 -5.77 -4.28
N ARG A 92 15.44 -5.08 -5.42
CA ARG A 92 14.14 -4.81 -6.05
C ARG A 92 13.29 -3.70 -5.40
N SER A 93 13.92 -2.60 -4.97
CA SER A 93 13.22 -1.37 -4.57
C SER A 93 13.47 -0.21 -5.51
N VAL A 94 12.42 0.54 -5.85
CA VAL A 94 12.52 1.85 -6.50
C VAL A 94 12.51 2.92 -5.41
N ILE A 95 13.56 3.75 -5.38
CA ILE A 95 13.75 4.86 -4.42
C ILE A 95 13.68 6.16 -5.17
N LEU A 96 12.77 7.05 -4.78
CA LEU A 96 12.56 8.32 -5.49
C LEU A 96 12.07 9.40 -4.49
N ASP A 97 12.30 10.67 -4.86
CA ASP A 97 12.29 11.85 -3.98
C ASP A 97 11.06 12.77 -4.18
N GLY A 98 10.54 13.39 -3.10
CA GLY A 98 9.57 14.48 -3.13
C GLY A 98 8.14 14.19 -2.64
N SER A 99 7.32 15.24 -2.49
CA SER A 99 5.87 15.14 -2.31
C SER A 99 5.18 14.78 -3.64
N ASN A 100 4.06 14.08 -3.61
CA ASN A 100 3.40 13.48 -4.79
C ASN A 100 4.24 12.41 -5.50
N HIS A 101 5.21 11.82 -4.80
CA HIS A 101 6.08 10.84 -5.41
C HIS A 101 5.33 9.52 -5.66
N ALA A 102 4.59 9.03 -4.67
CA ALA A 102 3.79 7.81 -4.84
C ALA A 102 2.74 7.98 -5.95
N LYS A 103 2.19 9.19 -6.07
CA LYS A 103 1.28 9.60 -7.15
C LYS A 103 1.92 9.40 -8.53
N SER A 104 3.16 9.87 -8.72
CA SER A 104 3.87 9.72 -10.00
C SER A 104 4.19 8.26 -10.35
N VAL A 105 4.59 7.45 -9.35
CA VAL A 105 4.93 6.04 -9.57
C VAL A 105 3.70 5.26 -9.94
N ILE A 106 2.63 5.34 -9.15
CA ILE A 106 1.43 4.57 -9.41
C ILE A 106 0.78 4.97 -10.75
N ARG A 107 0.91 6.26 -11.15
CA ARG A 107 0.44 6.75 -12.45
C ARG A 107 1.22 6.14 -13.62
N SER A 108 2.53 6.01 -13.51
CA SER A 108 3.42 5.54 -14.60
C SER A 108 3.66 4.03 -14.61
N HIS A 109 3.19 3.31 -13.60
CA HIS A 109 3.40 1.89 -13.44
C HIS A 109 2.48 1.11 -14.40
N ASN A 110 3.06 0.48 -15.43
CA ASN A 110 2.33 0.00 -16.61
C ASN A 110 1.57 -1.31 -16.39
N ASP A 111 1.85 -2.05 -15.32
CA ASP A 111 1.30 -3.39 -15.09
C ASP A 111 0.63 -3.56 -13.71
N LEU A 112 -0.05 -2.52 -13.23
CA LEU A 112 -0.82 -2.56 -11.98
C LEU A 112 -1.79 -3.75 -11.89
N GLY A 113 -2.41 -4.12 -13.01
CA GLY A 113 -3.39 -5.21 -13.07
C GLY A 113 -2.83 -6.60 -12.74
N LYS A 114 -1.49 -6.77 -12.65
CA LYS A 114 -0.87 -8.02 -12.21
C LYS A 114 -0.97 -8.22 -10.68
N PHE A 115 -1.08 -7.12 -9.94
CA PHE A 115 -1.17 -7.15 -8.49
C PHE A 115 -2.61 -7.37 -8.04
N ASN A 116 -2.76 -8.13 -6.96
CA ASN A 116 -4.05 -8.37 -6.32
C ASN A 116 -4.46 -7.21 -5.40
N GLY A 117 -3.53 -6.33 -5.04
CA GLY A 117 -3.78 -5.19 -4.17
C GLY A 117 -2.54 -4.34 -3.93
N ILE A 118 -2.77 -3.18 -3.31
CA ILE A 118 -1.73 -2.26 -2.87
C ILE A 118 -1.70 -2.27 -1.33
N VAL A 119 -0.53 -2.40 -0.73
CA VAL A 119 -0.34 -2.29 0.73
C VAL A 119 0.49 -1.04 1.04
N ILE A 120 -0.02 -0.16 1.87
CA ILE A 120 0.61 1.12 2.21
C ILE A 120 1.03 1.08 3.69
N LEU A 121 2.35 1.16 3.94
CA LEU A 121 2.93 1.29 5.27
C LEU A 121 3.24 2.77 5.54
N SER A 122 2.23 3.53 5.96
CA SER A 122 2.34 4.96 6.25
C SER A 122 1.11 5.45 7.03
N GLY A 123 0.80 6.74 6.96
CA GLY A 123 -0.46 7.33 7.36
C GLY A 123 -1.31 7.77 6.17
N ASP A 124 -2.34 8.57 6.43
CA ASP A 124 -3.36 8.98 5.43
C ASP A 124 -2.77 9.77 4.24
N GLY A 125 -1.67 10.52 4.43
CA GLY A 125 -1.04 11.29 3.36
C GLY A 125 -0.57 10.43 2.18
N LEU A 126 0.12 9.33 2.45
CA LEU A 126 0.58 8.42 1.39
C LEU A 126 -0.58 7.70 0.69
N VAL A 127 -1.66 7.42 1.43
CA VAL A 127 -2.90 6.90 0.85
C VAL A 127 -3.49 7.90 -0.14
N SER A 128 -3.51 9.19 0.22
CA SER A 128 -3.97 10.28 -0.66
C SER A 128 -3.13 10.38 -1.93
N GLU A 129 -1.81 10.30 -1.83
CA GLU A 129 -0.93 10.32 -3.01
C GLU A 129 -1.20 9.15 -3.96
N VAL A 130 -1.25 7.93 -3.43
CA VAL A 130 -1.53 6.73 -4.23
C VAL A 130 -2.90 6.83 -4.88
N LEU A 131 -3.93 7.24 -4.13
CA LEU A 131 -5.28 7.40 -4.65
C LEU A 131 -5.33 8.41 -5.80
N ASN A 132 -4.78 9.61 -5.59
CA ASN A 132 -4.76 10.64 -6.63
C ASN A 132 -3.95 10.20 -7.86
N GLY A 133 -2.91 9.38 -7.68
CA GLY A 133 -2.18 8.82 -8.81
C GLY A 133 -3.00 7.82 -9.61
N LEU A 134 -3.82 6.99 -8.96
CA LEU A 134 -4.76 6.09 -9.64
C LEU A 134 -5.82 6.87 -10.44
N PHE A 135 -6.29 8.02 -9.93
CA PHE A 135 -7.29 8.85 -10.61
C PHE A 135 -6.76 9.62 -11.83
N GLU A 136 -5.45 9.82 -11.93
CA GLU A 136 -4.78 10.42 -13.09
C GLU A 136 -4.44 9.43 -14.20
N ARG A 137 -4.67 8.13 -13.99
CA ARG A 137 -4.43 7.12 -15.00
C ARG A 137 -5.51 7.10 -16.06
N GLU A 138 -5.14 6.67 -17.26
CA GLU A 138 -6.07 6.46 -18.37
C GLU A 138 -7.03 5.30 -18.09
N ASP A 139 -6.56 4.23 -17.44
CA ASP A 139 -7.32 3.03 -17.09
C ASP A 139 -8.04 3.14 -15.71
N ARG A 140 -8.18 4.36 -15.18
CA ARG A 140 -8.76 4.64 -13.85
C ARG A 140 -10.13 3.99 -13.63
N THR A 141 -10.97 3.96 -14.66
CA THR A 141 -12.34 3.42 -14.58
C THR A 141 -12.36 1.91 -14.35
N SER A 142 -11.32 1.19 -14.80
CA SER A 142 -11.16 -0.24 -14.53
C SER A 142 -10.38 -0.49 -13.25
N ILE A 143 -9.29 0.24 -13.01
CA ILE A 143 -8.36 -0.08 -11.92
C ILE A 143 -8.90 0.36 -10.57
N VAL A 144 -9.46 1.56 -10.45
CA VAL A 144 -9.92 2.13 -9.16
C VAL A 144 -10.98 1.26 -8.47
N PRO A 145 -12.02 0.75 -9.16
CA PRO A 145 -13.00 -0.13 -8.52
C PRO A 145 -12.47 -1.52 -8.17
N SER A 146 -11.37 -1.96 -8.82
CA SER A 146 -10.86 -3.32 -8.73
C SER A 146 -9.62 -3.49 -7.85
N MET A 147 -8.91 -2.40 -7.56
CA MET A 147 -7.63 -2.42 -6.87
C MET A 147 -7.83 -2.13 -5.38
N PRO A 148 -7.79 -3.15 -4.50
CA PRO A 148 -7.93 -2.93 -3.06
C PRO A 148 -6.67 -2.27 -2.49
N ILE A 149 -6.87 -1.37 -1.53
CA ILE A 149 -5.80 -0.69 -0.80
C ILE A 149 -5.87 -1.13 0.67
N GLY A 150 -4.82 -1.80 1.14
CA GLY A 150 -4.58 -2.12 2.53
C GLY A 150 -3.68 -1.08 3.18
N VAL A 151 -3.97 -0.70 4.43
CA VAL A 151 -3.18 0.28 5.18
C VAL A 151 -2.62 -0.38 6.44
N VAL A 152 -1.30 -0.30 6.61
CA VAL A 152 -0.61 -0.67 7.84
C VAL A 152 -0.19 0.63 8.55
N PRO A 153 -0.69 0.90 9.77
CA PRO A 153 -0.53 2.18 10.42
C PRO A 153 0.91 2.34 10.90
N CYS A 154 1.68 3.19 10.21
CA CYS A 154 3.06 3.52 10.56
C CYS A 154 3.27 5.04 10.74
N GLY A 155 2.29 5.86 10.38
CA GLY A 155 2.30 7.32 10.54
C GLY A 155 1.57 7.82 11.79
N SER A 156 1.55 9.15 11.96
CA SER A 156 0.77 9.86 12.98
C SER A 156 -0.72 9.97 12.63
N GLY A 157 -1.04 10.21 11.36
CA GLY A 157 -2.41 10.22 10.83
C GLY A 157 -2.83 8.84 10.34
N ASN A 158 -3.74 8.17 11.07
CA ASN A 158 -4.32 6.87 10.67
C ASN A 158 -5.86 6.93 10.65
N GLY A 159 -6.42 8.10 10.33
CA GLY A 159 -7.85 8.39 10.39
C GLY A 159 -8.67 7.40 9.58
N LEU A 160 -8.24 7.07 8.35
CA LEU A 160 -8.96 6.15 7.49
C LEU A 160 -9.07 4.76 8.12
N LEU A 161 -7.93 4.21 8.52
CA LEU A 161 -7.89 2.87 9.10
C LEU A 161 -8.64 2.84 10.44
N SER A 162 -8.53 3.90 11.23
CA SER A 162 -9.23 4.02 12.51
C SER A 162 -10.75 4.06 12.32
N SER A 163 -11.25 4.83 11.35
CA SER A 163 -12.68 4.88 11.01
C SER A 163 -13.20 3.52 10.52
N LEU A 164 -12.44 2.83 9.67
CA LEU A 164 -12.79 1.49 9.20
C LEU A 164 -12.84 0.50 10.36
N PHE A 165 -11.80 0.47 11.20
CA PHE A 165 -11.74 -0.48 12.31
C PHE A 165 -12.80 -0.20 13.37
N PHE A 166 -13.08 1.07 13.66
CA PHE A 166 -14.17 1.46 14.54
C PHE A 166 -15.51 0.92 14.05
N SER A 167 -15.79 1.02 12.74
CA SER A 167 -17.03 0.51 12.15
C SER A 167 -17.17 -1.02 12.26
N GLN A 168 -16.06 -1.74 12.40
CA GLN A 168 -16.01 -3.20 12.51
C GLN A 168 -15.81 -3.71 13.94
N ASN A 169 -15.83 -2.82 14.94
CA ASN A 169 -15.45 -3.13 16.33
C ASN A 169 -14.06 -3.77 16.46
N GLU A 170 -13.13 -3.38 15.60
CA GLU A 170 -11.74 -3.84 15.62
C GLU A 170 -10.88 -3.00 16.58
N PRO A 171 -9.74 -3.51 17.07
CA PRO A 171 -8.90 -2.80 18.02
C PRO A 171 -8.32 -1.51 17.45
N LEU A 172 -8.46 -0.40 18.18
CA LEU A 172 -7.91 0.92 17.78
C LEU A 172 -6.64 1.32 18.54
N VAL A 173 -6.20 0.50 19.50
CA VAL A 173 -5.05 0.79 20.35
C VAL A 173 -3.89 -0.14 20.01
N ASN A 174 -2.69 0.43 19.92
CA ASN A 174 -1.46 -0.32 19.70
C ASN A 174 -1.12 -1.20 20.94
N PRO A 175 -0.58 -2.41 20.74
CA PRO A 175 -0.14 -3.00 19.47
C PRO A 175 -1.25 -3.73 18.69
N LYS A 176 -2.43 -3.95 19.28
CA LYS A 176 -3.51 -4.72 18.65
C LYS A 176 -3.97 -4.11 17.33
N PHE A 177 -4.05 -2.78 17.25
CA PHE A 177 -4.37 -2.05 16.03
C PHE A 177 -3.44 -2.39 14.87
N THR A 178 -2.13 -2.19 15.04
CA THR A 178 -1.13 -2.57 14.02
C THR A 178 -1.15 -4.07 13.72
N ASN A 179 -1.30 -4.92 14.73
CA ASN A 179 -1.32 -6.38 14.53
C ASN A 179 -2.46 -6.80 13.61
N ARG A 180 -3.67 -6.27 13.87
CA ARG A 180 -4.85 -6.57 13.08
C ARG A 180 -4.73 -6.01 11.66
N ALA A 181 -4.19 -4.81 11.50
CA ALA A 181 -3.94 -4.23 10.18
C ALA A 181 -2.99 -5.07 9.33
N ILE A 182 -1.90 -5.57 9.92
CA ILE A 182 -0.95 -6.45 9.23
C ILE A 182 -1.61 -7.78 8.86
N GLU A 183 -2.34 -8.40 9.79
CA GLU A 183 -3.08 -9.64 9.53
C GLU A 183 -4.05 -9.49 8.36
N VAL A 184 -4.85 -8.42 8.35
CA VAL A 184 -5.78 -8.13 7.25
C VAL A 184 -5.03 -7.85 5.94
N CYS A 185 -3.97 -7.05 5.95
CA CYS A 185 -3.24 -6.73 4.71
C CYS A 185 -2.46 -7.90 4.11
N CYS A 186 -2.03 -8.86 4.95
CA CYS A 186 -1.19 -9.98 4.51
C CYS A 186 -1.98 -11.28 4.33
N SER A 187 -3.28 -11.33 4.65
CA SER A 187 -4.07 -12.55 4.53
C SER A 187 -4.69 -12.71 3.13
N PRO A 188 -4.61 -13.92 2.53
CA PRO A 188 -5.27 -14.21 1.28
C PRO A 188 -6.80 -14.36 1.40
N GLU A 189 -7.35 -14.28 2.61
CA GLU A 189 -8.80 -14.39 2.84
C GLU A 189 -9.45 -13.02 3.05
N SER A 190 -8.64 -11.97 3.13
CA SER A 190 -9.09 -10.62 3.42
C SER A 190 -9.99 -10.07 2.32
N ARG A 191 -11.03 -9.35 2.75
CA ARG A 191 -12.00 -8.71 1.85
C ARG A 191 -11.89 -7.21 1.98
N ALA A 192 -11.77 -6.54 0.84
CA ALA A 192 -11.87 -5.09 0.79
C ALA A 192 -13.31 -4.64 1.04
N GLN A 193 -13.45 -3.49 1.69
CA GLN A 193 -14.72 -2.81 1.87
C GLN A 193 -14.77 -1.60 0.94
N PRO A 194 -15.92 -1.35 0.27
CA PRO A 194 -16.07 -0.14 -0.51
C PRO A 194 -16.05 1.07 0.42
N VAL A 195 -15.28 2.09 0.04
CA VAL A 195 -15.22 3.38 0.73
C VAL A 195 -15.68 4.45 -0.24
N ASN A 196 -16.47 5.41 0.26
CA ASN A 196 -16.92 6.53 -0.55
C ASN A 196 -15.74 7.49 -0.79
N LEU A 197 -15.65 7.98 -2.02
CA LEU A 197 -14.68 8.99 -2.40
C LEU A 197 -15.39 10.30 -2.69
N LEU A 198 -14.74 11.38 -2.30
CA LEU A 198 -15.14 12.75 -2.59
C LEU A 198 -14.32 13.22 -3.79
N HIS A 199 -15.00 13.66 -4.86
CA HIS A 199 -14.34 14.35 -5.95
C HIS A 199 -14.39 15.86 -5.66
N VAL A 200 -13.21 16.45 -5.53
CA VAL A 200 -13.01 17.87 -5.30
C VAL A 200 -12.51 18.49 -6.59
N GLN A 201 -13.27 19.43 -7.12
CA GLN A 201 -12.89 20.20 -8.30
C GLN A 201 -12.54 21.61 -7.87
N THR A 202 -11.34 22.05 -8.22
CA THR A 202 -10.89 23.44 -8.09
C THR A 202 -10.68 24.02 -9.49
N ASP A 203 -10.39 25.32 -9.56
CA ASP A 203 -10.04 25.97 -10.84
C ASP A 203 -8.75 25.42 -11.46
N LYS A 204 -7.90 24.77 -10.66
CA LYS A 204 -6.57 24.29 -11.09
C LYS A 204 -6.53 22.78 -11.32
N GLU A 205 -7.26 22.02 -10.51
CA GLU A 205 -7.10 20.57 -10.46
C GLU A 205 -8.34 19.84 -9.93
N ASN A 206 -8.37 18.55 -10.23
CA ASN A 206 -9.34 17.60 -9.71
C ASN A 206 -8.63 16.66 -8.74
N ILE A 207 -9.15 16.58 -7.51
CA ILE A 207 -8.54 15.83 -6.41
C ILE A 207 -9.56 14.80 -5.91
N ALA A 208 -9.10 13.59 -5.62
CA ALA A 208 -9.86 12.59 -4.88
C ALA A 208 -9.51 12.69 -3.39
N ALA A 209 -10.53 12.79 -2.55
CA ALA A 209 -10.42 12.77 -1.09
C ALA A 209 -11.28 11.64 -0.49
N PHE A 210 -10.94 11.16 0.71
CA PHE A 210 -11.63 10.02 1.34
C PHE A 210 -12.00 10.22 2.81
N LEU A 211 -11.42 11.22 3.51
CA LEU A 211 -11.73 11.50 4.91
C LEU A 211 -12.48 12.82 5.08
N SER A 212 -11.84 13.92 4.69
CA SER A 212 -12.35 15.26 4.93
C SER A 212 -11.77 16.27 3.96
N ILE A 213 -12.46 17.38 3.82
CA ILE A 213 -12.01 18.60 3.14
C ILE A 213 -12.22 19.72 4.15
N GLY A 214 -11.18 20.47 4.47
CA GLY A 214 -11.22 21.55 5.46
C GLY A 214 -10.87 22.91 4.84
N TRP A 215 -11.45 23.99 5.36
CA TRP A 215 -11.06 25.37 5.06
C TRP A 215 -11.01 26.21 6.35
N GLY A 216 -10.17 27.24 6.36
CA GLY A 216 -10.08 28.22 7.44
C GLY A 216 -9.36 27.65 8.65
N LEU A 217 -9.83 27.97 9.86
CA LEU A 217 -9.14 27.60 11.10
C LEU A 217 -8.80 26.11 11.22
N ILE A 218 -9.66 25.21 10.71
CA ILE A 218 -9.41 23.76 10.74
C ILE A 218 -8.23 23.38 9.84
N ALA A 219 -8.07 24.04 8.69
CA ALA A 219 -6.95 23.81 7.78
C ALA A 219 -5.65 24.37 8.37
N ASP A 220 -5.71 25.58 8.94
CA ASP A 220 -4.55 26.22 9.56
C ASP A 220 -4.00 25.35 10.71
N ILE A 221 -4.88 24.81 11.56
CA ILE A 221 -4.48 23.90 12.65
C ILE A 221 -3.76 22.66 12.10
N GLY A 222 -4.23 22.10 10.98
CA GLY A 222 -3.59 20.95 10.34
C GLY A 222 -2.15 21.27 9.93
N GLU A 223 -1.95 22.37 9.21
CA GLU A 223 -0.64 22.83 8.74
C GLU A 223 0.32 23.09 9.92
N TYR A 224 -0.14 23.77 10.97
CA TYR A 224 0.65 24.01 12.18
C TYR A 224 1.07 22.74 12.93
N THR A 225 0.36 21.62 12.76
CA THR A 225 0.72 20.34 13.39
C THR A 225 1.71 19.52 12.58
N GLU A 226 1.86 19.78 11.28
CA GLU A 226 2.81 19.08 10.40
C GLU A 226 4.21 19.75 10.38
N ASP A 227 4.29 21.04 10.68
CA ASP A 227 5.56 21.82 10.74
C ASP A 227 6.41 21.60 12.02
N LYS A 228 6.12 20.57 12.83
CA LYS A 228 6.87 20.21 14.04
C LYS A 228 7.48 18.81 13.97
#